data_AF-A0A1H3VM68-F1
#
_entry.id   AF-A0A1H3VM68-F1
#
_cell.length_a   1.000
_cell.length_b   1.000
_cell.length_c   1.000
_cell.angle_alpha   90.00
_cell.angle_beta   90.00
_cell.angle_gamma   90.00
#
_symmetry.space_group_name_H-M   'P 1'
#
loop_
_entity.id
_entity.type
_entity.pdbx_description
1 polymer ?
#
loop_
_entity_poly.entity_id
_entity_poly.type
_entity_poly.pdbx_seq_one_letter_code
_entity_poly.pdbx_strand_id
1 'polypeptide(L)'
;MCRIFAGQDPEDYESETRSLRLHGHCTSIRLERAFWAALEDIAAADGLTTPQFIGRLHDEVIEMHGEARNFTSLLRCACLVHLGRMARGPRHKAGAALAAE
;
A
#
# COMPACT_ATOMS: atom_id res chain seq x y z
N MET A 1 -28.20 8.13 3.24
CA MET A 1 -27.10 7.14 3.13
C MET A 1 -26.37 7.23 1.79
N CYS A 2 -27.03 7.10 0.62
CA CYS A 2 -26.32 7.01 -0.66
C CYS A 2 -25.62 8.28 -1.17
N ARG A 3 -25.93 9.49 -0.68
CA ARG A 3 -25.23 10.71 -1.15
C ARG A 3 -23.80 10.84 -0.62
N ILE A 4 -23.46 10.20 0.51
CA ILE A 4 -22.12 10.26 1.08
C ILE A 4 -21.13 9.42 0.25
N PHE A 5 -21.57 8.28 -0.28
CA PHE A 5 -20.73 7.39 -1.10
C PHE A 5 -20.91 7.60 -2.61
N ALA A 6 -22.08 8.03 -3.08
CA ALA A 6 -22.31 8.32 -4.51
C ALA A 6 -21.85 9.73 -4.94
N GLY A 7 -21.48 10.58 -3.98
CA GLY A 7 -20.90 11.90 -4.24
C GLY A 7 -19.38 11.93 -4.18
N GLN A 8 -18.73 10.77 -4.25
CA GLN A 8 -17.27 10.71 -4.38
C GLN A 8 -16.84 11.40 -5.67
N ASP A 9 -15.69 12.05 -5.63
CA ASP A 9 -15.10 12.63 -6.82
C ASP A 9 -14.81 11.50 -7.82
N PRO A 10 -15.32 11.54 -9.07
CA PRO A 10 -15.00 10.56 -10.08
C PRO A 10 -13.50 10.35 -10.30
N GLU A 11 -12.70 11.38 -10.03
CA GLU A 11 -11.25 11.31 -10.15
C GLU A 11 -10.61 10.36 -9.11
N ASP A 12 -11.23 10.17 -7.94
CA ASP A 12 -10.68 9.35 -6.85
C ASP A 12 -10.65 7.85 -7.20
N TYR A 13 -11.68 7.37 -7.91
CA TYR A 13 -11.78 5.97 -8.34
C TYR A 13 -11.35 5.76 -9.80
N GLU A 14 -10.84 6.79 -10.47
CA GLU A 14 -10.22 6.65 -11.78
C GLU A 14 -8.94 5.81 -11.67
N SER A 15 -8.80 4.82 -12.54
CA SER A 15 -7.65 3.92 -12.52
C SER A 15 -6.46 4.52 -13.27
N GLU A 16 -5.36 4.72 -12.57
CA GLU A 16 -4.07 5.16 -13.12
C GLU A 16 -3.08 3.99 -13.17
N THR A 17 -2.34 3.90 -14.28
CA THR A 17 -1.25 2.92 -14.42
C THR A 17 0.09 3.64 -14.29
N ARG A 18 0.93 3.19 -13.36
CA ARG A 18 2.29 3.70 -13.17
C ARG A 18 3.30 2.57 -13.37
N SER A 19 4.37 2.87 -14.10
CA SER A 19 5.47 1.94 -14.33
C SER A 19 6.53 2.14 -13.25
N LEU A 20 6.85 1.06 -12.53
CA LEU A 20 7.79 1.05 -11.42
C LEU A 20 8.90 0.04 -11.68
N ARG A 21 10.10 0.29 -11.15
CA ARG A 21 11.20 -0.65 -11.23
C ARG A 21 11.22 -1.51 -9.97
N LEU A 22 10.93 -2.80 -10.10
CA LEU A 22 10.97 -3.80 -9.03
C LEU A 22 12.00 -4.87 -9.41
N HIS A 23 13.02 -5.11 -8.56
CA HIS A 23 14.18 -5.98 -8.87
C HIS A 23 14.82 -5.74 -10.26
N GLY A 24 14.88 -4.49 -10.71
CA GLY A 24 15.42 -4.15 -12.02
C GLY A 24 14.47 -4.40 -13.20
N HIS A 25 13.31 -5.01 -12.98
CA HIS A 25 12.26 -5.18 -13.98
C HIS A 25 11.29 -3.99 -13.97
N CYS A 26 10.84 -3.56 -15.16
CA CYS A 26 9.77 -2.58 -15.28
C CYS A 26 8.43 -3.29 -15.10
N THR A 27 7.74 -3.00 -14.00
CA THR A 27 6.43 -3.55 -13.64
C THR A 27 5.39 -2.45 -13.72
N SER A 28 4.37 -2.64 -14.56
CA SER A 28 3.22 -1.75 -14.66
C SER A 28 2.18 -2.11 -13.60
N ILE A 29 1.89 -1.18 -12.69
CA ILE A 29 0.87 -1.35 -11.65
C ILE A 29 -0.32 -0.42 -11.97
N ARG A 30 -1.54 -0.96 -11.96
CA ARG A 30 -2.79 -0.22 -12.14
C ARG A 30 -3.58 -0.15 -10.84
N LEU A 31 -3.78 1.06 -10.35
CA LEU A 31 -4.51 1.37 -9.11
C LEU A 31 -5.35 2.63 -9.30
N GLU A 32 -6.40 2.75 -8.51
CA GLU A 32 -7.23 3.95 -8.42
C GLU A 32 -6.44 5.12 -7.82
N ARG A 33 -6.71 6.36 -8.25
CA ARG A 33 -5.99 7.56 -7.79
C ARG A 33 -5.97 7.68 -6.26
N ALA A 34 -7.07 7.36 -5.59
CA ALA A 34 -7.15 7.35 -4.13
C ALA A 34 -6.13 6.39 -3.48
N PHE A 35 -5.86 5.24 -4.10
CA PHE A 35 -4.83 4.33 -3.59
C PHE A 35 -3.43 4.86 -3.84
N TRP A 36 -3.18 5.51 -4.99
CA TRP A 36 -1.89 6.16 -5.25
C TRP A 36 -1.60 7.27 -4.23
N ALA A 37 -2.58 8.12 -3.92
CA ALA A 37 -2.46 9.16 -2.90
C ALA A 37 -2.17 8.54 -1.52
N ALA A 38 -2.90 7.49 -1.13
CA ALA A 38 -2.64 6.80 0.13
C ALA A 38 -1.23 6.16 0.18
N LEU A 39 -0.71 5.63 -0.92
CA LEU A 39 0.66 5.11 -1.00
C LEU A 39 1.71 6.22 -0.90
N GLU A 40 1.44 7.40 -1.46
CA GLU A 40 2.27 8.59 -1.31
C GLU A 40 2.34 9.04 0.14
N ASP A 41 1.21 9.10 0.85
CA ASP A 41 1.15 9.44 2.27
C ASP A 41 1.92 8.44 3.14
N ILE A 42 1.76 7.14 2.87
CA ILE A 42 2.50 6.08 3.58
C ILE A 42 4.00 6.25 3.36
N ALA A 43 4.42 6.42 2.11
CA ALA A 43 5.83 6.59 1.78
C ALA A 43 6.42 7.84 2.44
N ALA A 44 5.69 8.96 2.41
CA ALA A 44 6.09 10.20 3.04
C ALA A 44 6.25 10.07 4.57
N ALA A 45 5.37 9.31 5.23
CA ALA A 45 5.48 9.05 6.67
C ALA A 45 6.78 8.34 7.07
N ASP A 46 7.33 7.51 6.17
CA ASP A 46 8.61 6.81 6.36
C ASP A 46 9.81 7.54 5.72
N GLY A 47 9.61 8.75 5.17
CA GLY A 47 10.65 9.53 4.48
C GLY A 47 11.11 8.91 3.15
N LEU A 48 10.26 8.09 2.53
CA LEU A 48 10.52 7.41 1.26
C LEU A 48 9.69 8.04 0.12
N THR A 49 10.15 7.85 -1.11
CA THR A 49 9.29 8.05 -2.28
C THR A 49 8.39 6.85 -2.49
N THR A 50 7.21 7.05 -3.09
CA THR A 50 6.27 5.97 -3.46
C THR A 50 6.92 4.78 -4.16
N PRO A 51 7.75 4.94 -5.22
CA PRO A 51 8.46 3.83 -5.84
C PRO A 51 9.41 3.09 -4.89
N GLN A 52 10.11 3.80 -3.99
CA GLN A 52 11.00 3.17 -3.00
C GLN A 52 10.22 2.35 -1.98
N PHE A 53 9.11 2.90 -1.47
CA PHE A 53 8.23 2.19 -0.54
C PHE A 53 7.66 0.91 -1.19
N ILE A 54 7.14 1.01 -2.42
CA ILE A 54 6.58 -0.14 -3.15
C ILE A 54 7.67 -1.18 -3.44
N GLY A 55 8.87 -0.75 -3.84
CA GLY A 55 10.01 -1.65 -4.04
C GLY A 55 10.37 -2.41 -2.77
N ARG A 56 10.53 -1.69 -1.66
CA ARG A 56 10.83 -2.31 -0.37
C ARG A 56 9.75 -3.29 0.08
N LEU A 57 8.47 -2.91 -0.03
CA LEU A 57 7.36 -3.79 0.32
C LEU A 57 7.33 -5.05 -0.56
N HIS A 58 7.66 -4.91 -1.84
CA HIS A 58 7.78 -6.04 -2.76
C HIS A 58 8.90 -7.00 -2.33
N ASP A 59 10.08 -6.46 -1.99
CA ASP A 59 11.22 -7.24 -1.52
C ASP A 59 10.87 -8.01 -0.23
N GLU A 60 10.25 -7.34 0.75
CA GLU A 60 9.81 -7.94 2.03
C GLU A 60 8.77 -9.06 1.83
N VAL A 61 7.84 -8.90 0.89
CA VAL A 61 6.84 -9.94 0.56
C VAL A 61 7.50 -11.16 -0.07
N ILE A 62 8.48 -10.97 -0.97
CA ILE A 62 9.23 -12.07 -1.58
C ILE A 62 10.07 -12.79 -0.53
N GLU A 63 10.73 -12.05 0.37
CA GLU A 63 11.52 -12.64 1.44
C GLU A 63 10.65 -13.51 2.38
N MET A 64 9.44 -13.05 2.71
CA MET A 64 8.54 -13.75 3.64
C MET A 64 7.75 -14.90 3.01
N HIS A 65 7.32 -14.77 1.75
CA HIS A 65 6.38 -15.69 1.11
C HIS A 65 6.95 -16.39 -0.14
N GLY A 66 8.17 -16.07 -0.56
CA GLY A 66 8.83 -16.61 -1.75
C GLY A 66 8.38 -15.98 -3.07
N GLU A 67 7.20 -15.37 -3.11
CA GLU A 67 6.66 -14.70 -4.31
C GLU A 67 5.62 -13.62 -3.94
N ALA A 68 5.53 -12.57 -4.77
CA ALA A 68 4.57 -11.48 -4.62
C ALA A 68 3.26 -11.74 -5.39
N ARG A 69 2.55 -12.83 -5.07
CA ARG A 69 1.24 -13.11 -5.68
C ARG A 69 0.22 -12.03 -5.34
N ASN A 70 -0.55 -11.59 -6.34
CA ASN A 70 -1.59 -10.57 -6.18
C ASN A 70 -1.08 -9.26 -5.56
N PHE A 71 0.14 -8.84 -5.90
CA PHE A 71 0.80 -7.67 -5.31
C PHE A 71 -0.04 -6.39 -5.38
N THR A 72 -0.75 -6.14 -6.48
CA THR A 72 -1.67 -4.99 -6.61
C THR A 72 -2.81 -5.02 -5.57
N SER A 73 -3.35 -6.20 -5.26
CA SER A 73 -4.35 -6.35 -4.19
C SER A 73 -3.75 -6.12 -2.81
N LEU A 74 -2.50 -6.58 -2.60
CA LEU A 74 -1.75 -6.33 -1.37
C LEU A 74 -1.55 -4.83 -1.14
N LEU A 75 -1.21 -4.06 -2.18
CA LEU A 75 -1.09 -2.60 -2.09
C LEU A 75 -2.40 -1.94 -1.63
N ARG A 76 -3.54 -2.32 -2.20
CA ARG A 76 -4.86 -1.82 -1.75
C ARG A 76 -5.13 -2.16 -0.29
N CYS A 77 -4.86 -3.40 0.12
CA CYS A 77 -4.98 -3.83 1.51
C CYS A 77 -4.06 -3.04 2.45
N ALA A 78 -2.83 -2.75 2.03
CA ALA A 78 -1.89 -1.94 2.81
C ALA A 78 -2.43 -0.53 3.06
N CYS A 79 -3.03 0.12 2.06
CA CYS A 79 -3.69 1.41 2.22
C CYS A 79 -4.83 1.36 3.24
N LEU A 80 -5.69 0.34 3.16
CA LEU A 80 -6.78 0.16 4.14
C LEU A 80 -6.26 -0.06 5.56
N VAL A 81 -5.17 -0.81 5.72
CA VAL A 81 -4.52 -1.01 7.02
C VAL A 81 -3.95 0.29 7.55
N HIS A 82 -3.30 1.11 6.71
CA HIS A 82 -2.76 2.40 7.09
C HIS A 82 -3.85 3.37 7.57
N LEU A 83 -4.91 3.57 6.78
CA LEU A 83 -6.05 4.41 7.17
C LEU A 83 -6.72 3.91 8.45
N GLY A 84 -6.88 2.59 8.58
CA GLY A 84 -7.40 1.97 9.79
C GLY A 84 -6.50 2.13 11.01
N ARG A 85 -5.19 2.33 10.85
CA ARG A 85 -4.26 2.65 11.95
C ARG A 85 -4.40 4.12 12.35
N MET A 86 -4.51 5.04 11.39
CA MET A 86 -4.71 6.47 11.66
C MET A 86 -6.03 6.72 12.39
N ALA A 87 -7.12 6.11 11.94
CA ALA A 87 -8.44 6.28 12.55
C ALA A 87 -8.57 5.68 13.96
N ARG A 88 -7.71 4.71 14.32
CA ARG A 88 -7.74 4.02 15.62
C ARG A 88 -6.78 4.61 16.66
N GLY A 89 -5.98 5.62 16.31
CA GLY A 89 -4.86 6.09 17.14
C GLY A 89 -3.72 5.06 17.24
N PRO A 90 -2.56 5.43 17.81
CA PRO A 90 -1.38 4.56 17.83
C PRO A 90 -1.67 3.26 18.58
N ARG A 91 -1.79 2.16 17.84
CA ARG A 91 -1.79 0.81 18.41
C ARG A 91 -0.36 0.47 18.82
N HIS A 92 -0.11 0.41 20.12
CA HIS A 92 1.10 -0.16 20.70
C HIS A 92 1.35 -1.53 20.04
N LYS A 93 2.56 -1.74 19.48
CA LYS A 93 2.93 -2.99 18.79
C LYS A 93 2.79 -4.17 19.76
N ALA A 94 1.72 -4.95 19.63
CA ALA A 94 1.65 -6.27 20.24
C ALA A 94 2.11 -7.31 19.20
N GLY A 95 3.24 -7.95 19.48
CA GLY A 95 3.54 -9.29 18.98
C GLY A 95 4.45 -9.40 17.77
N ALA A 96 5.76 -9.25 17.98
CA ALA A 96 6.79 -9.98 17.23
C ALA A 96 8.01 -10.20 18.14
N ALA A 97 7.77 -10.87 19.27
CA ALA A 97 8.79 -11.44 20.13
C ALA A 97 8.22 -12.74 20.70
N LEU A 98 8.15 -13.78 19.87
CA LEU A 98 8.07 -15.16 20.35
C LEU A 98 8.44 -16.12 19.21
N ALA A 99 9.74 -16.42 19.10
CA ALA A 99 10.27 -17.66 18.52
C ALA A 99 11.77 -17.70 18.79
N ALA A 100 12.13 -17.94 20.05
CA ALA A 100 13.44 -18.40 20.45
C ALA A 100 13.22 -19.32 21.66
N GLU A 101 13.03 -20.60 21.37
CA GLU A 101 13.37 -21.74 22.23
C GLU A 101 13.75 -22.90 21.30
#